data_AF-A0AB74N8F7-F1
#
_entry.id   AF-A0AB74N8F7-F1
#
_cell.length_a   1.000
_cell.length_b   1.000
_cell.length_c   1.000
_cell.angle_alpha   90.00
_cell.angle_beta   90.00
_cell.angle_gamma   90.00
#
_symmetry.space_group_name_H-M   'P 1'
#
loop_
_entity.id
_entity.type
_entity.pdbx_description
1 polymer ?
#
loop_
_entity_poly.entity_id
_entity_poly.type
_entity_poly.pdbx_seq_one_letter_code
_entity_poly.pdbx_strand_id
1 'polypeptide(L)'
;MPTSGIKLKTSPWETTTVLGTFKDDTRNILAETGNIKSTDFRMKKNQFNLLNTPDELYKSAEQFWEEYNQPWLDRVIARNDIVYIATEPTETSLYRINDITGIKELTGFGKEYQYLSDHGYTYDSSKKQMIPKK
;
A
#
# COMPACT_ATOMS: atom_id res chain seq x y z
N MET A 1 -0.18 -2.97 -23.01
CA MET A 1 -0.61 -1.78 -22.24
C MET A 1 -1.09 -2.29 -20.90
N PRO A 2 -0.59 -1.78 -19.76
CA PRO A 2 -1.03 -2.26 -18.45
C PRO A 2 -2.51 -1.94 -18.25
N THR A 3 -3.29 -2.93 -17.83
CA THR A 3 -4.76 -2.84 -17.65
C THR A 3 -5.15 -2.00 -16.43
N SER A 4 -4.19 -1.65 -15.57
CA SER A 4 -4.38 -0.79 -14.38
C SER A 4 -4.55 0.70 -14.70
N GLY A 5 -4.22 1.14 -15.92
CA GLY A 5 -4.33 2.55 -16.33
C GLY A 5 -3.32 3.50 -15.65
N ILE A 6 -2.42 2.99 -14.79
CA ILE A 6 -1.43 3.81 -14.09
C ILE A 6 -0.20 4.01 -14.98
N LYS A 7 0.05 5.25 -15.43
CA LYS A 7 1.37 5.63 -15.98
C LYS A 7 2.33 5.87 -14.83
N LEU A 8 3.02 4.81 -14.40
CA LEU A 8 4.07 4.89 -13.40
C LEU A 8 5.26 5.67 -13.98
N LYS A 9 5.38 6.96 -13.64
CA LYS A 9 6.59 7.75 -13.94
C LYS A 9 7.63 7.45 -12.87
N THR A 10 8.73 6.85 -13.26
CA THR A 10 9.91 6.75 -12.40
C THR A 10 10.62 8.10 -12.37
N SER A 11 10.76 8.69 -11.19
CA SER A 11 11.64 9.83 -10.98
C SER A 11 13.04 9.29 -10.63
N PRO A 12 14.14 9.90 -11.12
CA PRO A 12 15.50 9.42 -10.83
C PRO A 12 15.86 9.39 -9.34
N TRP A 13 15.03 10.01 -8.50
CA TRP A 13 15.23 10.23 -7.08
C TRP A 13 14.09 9.73 -6.18
N GLU A 14 12.97 9.26 -6.75
CA GLU A 14 11.78 8.91 -5.97
C GLU A 14 11.41 7.45 -6.19
N THR A 15 11.36 6.71 -5.09
CA THR A 15 10.80 5.37 -5.04
C THR A 15 9.28 5.44 -5.23
N THR A 16 8.73 4.66 -6.16
CA THR A 16 7.27 4.60 -6.33
C THR A 16 6.67 3.63 -5.32
N THR A 17 5.96 4.17 -4.33
CA THR A 17 5.28 3.41 -3.28
C THR A 17 3.84 3.13 -3.71
N VAL A 18 3.37 1.87 -3.64
CA VAL A 18 2.02 1.48 -4.08
C VAL A 18 1.27 0.75 -2.96
N LEU A 19 0.01 1.12 -2.72
CA LEU A 19 -0.94 0.43 -1.84
C LEU A 19 -2.17 -0.03 -2.61
N GLY A 20 -2.71 -1.21 -2.26
CA GLY A 20 -3.91 -1.74 -2.90
C GLY A 20 -4.41 -3.03 -2.22
N THR A 21 -5.63 -3.44 -2.58
CA THR A 21 -6.17 -4.70 -2.07
C THR A 21 -5.53 -5.90 -2.77
N PHE A 22 -5.23 -6.97 -2.02
CA PHE A 22 -4.60 -8.18 -2.56
C PHE A 22 -5.49 -8.91 -3.58
N LYS A 23 -6.82 -8.71 -3.52
CA LYS A 23 -7.78 -9.54 -4.25
C LYS A 23 -7.74 -9.31 -5.76
N ASP A 24 -7.54 -8.09 -6.28
CA ASP A 24 -7.64 -7.85 -7.73
C ASP A 24 -6.52 -6.98 -8.33
N ASP A 25 -6.11 -5.88 -7.68
CA ASP A 25 -5.21 -4.90 -8.34
C ASP A 25 -3.72 -5.17 -8.10
N THR A 26 -3.37 -5.67 -6.91
CA THR A 26 -1.97 -5.94 -6.56
C THR A 26 -1.38 -7.07 -7.40
N ARG A 27 -2.19 -8.05 -7.85
CA ARG A 27 -1.74 -9.14 -8.74
C ARG A 27 -1.28 -8.65 -10.11
N ASN A 28 -1.95 -7.65 -10.68
CA ASN A 28 -1.57 -7.10 -11.99
C ASN A 28 -0.29 -6.24 -11.88
N ILE A 29 -0.17 -5.45 -10.82
CA ILE A 29 1.05 -4.68 -10.53
C ILE A 29 2.23 -5.63 -10.24
N LEU A 30 2.01 -6.70 -9.47
CA LEU A 30 3.01 -7.73 -9.19
C LEU A 30 3.45 -8.47 -10.46
N ALA A 31 2.54 -8.77 -11.39
CA ALA A 31 2.90 -9.38 -12.68
C ALA A 31 3.75 -8.43 -13.55
N GLU A 32 3.48 -7.13 -13.49
CA GLU A 32 4.21 -6.10 -14.24
C GLU A 32 5.57 -5.74 -13.60
N THR A 33 5.72 -5.87 -12.28
CA THR A 33 6.98 -5.60 -11.55
C THR A 33 7.83 -6.84 -11.29
N GLY A 34 7.46 -8.01 -11.82
CA GLY A 34 8.21 -9.26 -11.67
C GLY A 34 8.05 -9.98 -10.32
N ASN A 35 6.98 -9.67 -9.58
CA ASN A 35 6.58 -10.34 -8.33
C ASN A 35 7.72 -10.45 -7.30
N ILE A 36 8.54 -9.40 -7.19
CA ILE A 36 9.65 -9.35 -6.25
C ILE A 36 9.05 -9.24 -4.84
N LYS A 37 8.91 -10.39 -4.17
CA LYS A 37 8.62 -10.45 -2.73
C LYS A 37 9.89 -10.00 -2.01
N SER A 38 9.79 -8.96 -1.17
CA SER A 38 10.96 -8.38 -0.52
C SER A 38 10.58 -7.85 0.85
N THR A 39 11.38 -8.21 1.86
CA THR A 39 11.42 -7.54 3.16
C THR A 39 12.40 -6.36 3.15
N ASP A 40 13.05 -6.09 2.02
CA ASP A 40 13.95 -4.96 1.84
C ASP A 40 13.18 -3.74 1.33
N PHE A 41 12.67 -2.99 2.29
CA PHE A 41 11.91 -1.76 2.15
C PHE A 41 12.78 -0.49 2.13
N ARG A 42 14.08 -0.63 1.91
CA ARG A 42 14.98 0.52 1.73
C ARG A 42 14.63 1.25 0.44
N MET A 43 14.97 2.54 0.37
CA MET A 43 14.88 3.27 -0.90
C MET A 43 15.73 2.57 -1.96
N LYS A 44 15.11 2.22 -3.09
CA LYS A 44 15.80 1.65 -4.23
C LYS A 44 15.64 2.60 -5.40
N LYS A 45 16.77 3.11 -5.90
CA LYS A 45 16.82 4.03 -7.03
C LYS A 45 16.23 3.33 -8.26
N ASN A 46 15.28 3.98 -8.94
CA ASN A 46 14.58 3.47 -10.12
C ASN A 46 13.79 2.16 -9.90
N GLN A 47 13.34 1.85 -8.68
CA GLN A 47 12.54 0.66 -8.39
C GLN A 47 11.26 1.00 -7.61
N PHE A 48 10.25 0.13 -7.74
CA PHE A 48 9.02 0.18 -6.97
C PHE A 48 9.27 -0.30 -5.53
N ASN A 49 8.69 0.38 -4.54
CA ASN A 49 8.60 -0.12 -3.17
C ASN A 49 7.17 -0.56 -2.93
N LEU A 50 6.99 -1.87 -2.96
CA LEU A 50 5.72 -2.51 -2.74
C LEU A 50 5.82 -3.29 -1.43
N LEU A 51 4.83 -3.13 -0.56
CA LEU A 51 4.68 -4.01 0.59
C LEU A 51 4.26 -5.39 0.09
N ASN A 52 5.25 -6.25 -0.16
CA ASN A 52 5.06 -7.59 -0.70
C ASN A 52 5.91 -8.59 0.08
N THR A 53 5.39 -9.01 1.23
CA THR A 53 6.02 -9.98 2.13
C THR A 53 5.67 -11.42 1.70
N PRO A 54 6.61 -12.39 1.75
CA PRO A 54 6.29 -13.80 1.55
C PRO A 54 5.13 -14.30 2.41
N ASP A 55 4.20 -15.05 1.79
CA ASP A 55 2.98 -15.56 2.43
C ASP A 55 3.29 -16.45 3.64
N GLU A 56 4.43 -17.14 3.62
CA GLU A 56 4.95 -17.99 4.71
C GLU A 56 5.24 -17.21 6.02
N LEU A 57 5.41 -15.88 5.93
CA LEU A 57 5.65 -15.02 7.09
C LEU A 57 4.36 -14.51 7.75
N TYR A 58 3.21 -14.76 7.13
CA TYR A 58 1.91 -14.40 7.68
C TYR A 58 1.49 -15.41 8.76
N LYS A 59 1.41 -14.96 10.01
CA LYS A 59 0.89 -15.77 11.13
C LYS A 59 -0.48 -15.28 11.59
N SER A 60 -0.62 -13.97 11.74
CA SER A 60 -1.88 -13.31 12.08
C SER A 60 -1.90 -11.89 11.51
N ALA A 61 -3.10 -11.30 11.41
CA ALA A 61 -3.24 -9.92 10.93
C ALA A 61 -2.58 -8.90 11.88
N GLU A 62 -2.57 -9.16 13.18
CA GLU A 62 -1.92 -8.32 14.19
C GLU A 62 -0.40 -8.37 14.05
N GLN A 63 0.18 -9.58 14.04
CA GLN A 63 1.62 -9.76 13.85
C GLN A 63 2.09 -9.17 12.51
N PHE A 64 1.34 -9.39 11.44
CA PHE A 64 1.72 -8.87 10.13
C PHE A 64 1.73 -7.33 10.10
N TRP A 65 0.77 -6.71 10.79
CA TRP A 65 0.71 -5.27 10.93
C TRP A 65 1.92 -4.72 11.69
N GLU A 66 2.21 -5.28 12.87
CA GLU A 66 3.26 -4.81 13.76
C GLU A 66 4.68 -5.03 13.19
N GLU A 67 4.91 -6.18 12.53
CA GLU A 67 6.25 -6.54 12.04
C GLU A 67 6.55 -5.99 10.64
N TYR A 68 5.53 -5.77 9.80
CA TYR A 68 5.74 -5.38 8.40
C TYR A 68 5.05 -4.07 8.01
N ASN A 69 3.72 -3.97 8.14
CA ASN A 69 2.98 -2.83 7.59
C ASN A 69 3.37 -1.52 8.29
N GLN A 70 3.32 -1.49 9.61
CA GLN A 70 3.59 -0.27 10.37
C GLN A 70 5.04 0.20 10.21
N PRO A 71 6.09 -0.64 10.42
CA PRO A 71 7.48 -0.22 10.21
C PRO A 71 7.77 0.23 8.77
N TRP A 72 7.05 -0.30 7.79
CA TRP A 72 7.15 0.15 6.40
C TRP A 72 6.54 1.53 6.21
N LEU A 73 5.30 1.74 6.70
CA LEU A 73 4.61 3.02 6.62
C LEU A 73 5.37 4.12 7.37
N ASP A 74 5.97 3.82 8.52
CA ASP A 74 6.80 4.76 9.27
C ASP A 74 7.98 5.28 8.42
N ARG A 75 8.58 4.41 7.60
CA ARG A 75 9.66 4.82 6.68
C ARG A 75 9.14 5.63 5.50
N VAL A 76 7.96 5.30 4.98
CA VAL A 76 7.28 6.09 3.93
C VAL A 76 7.01 7.51 4.43
N ILE A 77 6.46 7.63 5.63
CA ILE A 77 6.18 8.89 6.32
C ILE A 77 7.48 9.66 6.59
N ALA A 78 8.50 9.02 7.15
CA ALA A 78 9.78 9.66 7.46
C ALA A 78 10.48 10.26 6.22
N ARG A 79 10.22 9.70 5.03
CA ARG A 79 10.76 10.20 3.76
C ARG A 79 9.85 11.20 3.05
N ASN A 80 8.62 11.41 3.54
CA ASN A 80 7.58 12.17 2.85
C ASN A 80 7.30 11.63 1.43
N ASP A 81 7.36 10.31 1.25
CA ASP A 81 7.10 9.68 -0.05
C ASP A 81 5.68 10.00 -0.52
N ILE A 82 5.49 10.17 -1.84
CA ILE A 82 4.15 10.10 -2.45
C ILE A 82 3.75 8.63 -2.56
N VAL A 83 2.56 8.29 -2.07
CA VAL A 83 2.02 6.93 -2.10
C VAL A 83 0.96 6.83 -3.18
N TYR A 84 1.18 6.01 -4.20
CA TYR A 84 0.18 5.73 -5.22
C TYR A 84 -0.84 4.71 -4.70
N ILE A 85 -2.11 4.97 -4.94
CA ILE A 85 -3.23 4.14 -4.50
C ILE A 85 -3.78 3.40 -5.71
N ALA A 86 -3.53 2.09 -5.77
CA ALA A 86 -3.95 1.23 -6.88
C ALA A 86 -5.44 0.86 -6.81
N THR A 87 -5.98 0.72 -5.60
CA THR A 87 -7.39 0.43 -5.36
C THR A 87 -8.09 1.68 -4.84
N GLU A 88 -9.17 2.13 -5.49
CA GLU A 88 -9.94 3.29 -5.05
C GLU A 88 -10.40 3.11 -3.58
N PRO A 89 -10.17 4.09 -2.68
CA PRO A 89 -10.53 4.01 -1.27
C PRO A 89 -12.04 4.28 -1.09
N THR A 90 -12.84 3.25 -1.31
CA THR A 90 -14.29 3.25 -1.10
C THR A 90 -14.63 2.48 0.16
N GLU A 91 -15.88 2.57 0.61
CA GLU A 91 -16.32 1.86 1.82
C GLU A 91 -16.09 0.34 1.73
N THR A 92 -16.26 -0.25 0.55
CA THR A 92 -16.07 -1.69 0.34
C THR A 92 -14.62 -2.13 0.21
N SER A 93 -13.69 -1.23 -0.15
CA SER A 93 -12.26 -1.54 -0.18
C SER A 93 -11.57 -1.27 1.16
N LEU A 94 -12.05 -0.27 1.90
CA LEU A 94 -11.52 0.12 3.20
C LEU A 94 -12.07 -0.73 4.36
N TYR A 95 -13.30 -1.20 4.26
CA TYR A 95 -13.97 -1.94 5.35
C TYR A 95 -14.43 -3.33 4.91
N ARG A 96 -14.49 -4.25 5.88
CA ARG A 96 -15.12 -5.56 5.77
C ARG A 96 -16.02 -5.80 6.97
N ILE A 97 -16.96 -6.74 6.84
CA ILE A 97 -17.62 -7.34 8.00
C ILE A 97 -16.76 -8.52 8.44
N ASN A 98 -16.45 -8.59 9.72
CA ASN A 98 -15.78 -9.75 10.30
C ASN A 98 -16.77 -10.92 10.34
N ASP A 99 -16.47 -12.00 9.63
CA ASP A 99 -17.39 -13.14 9.51
C ASP A 99 -17.64 -13.88 10.83
N ILE A 100 -16.77 -13.70 11.84
CA ILE A 100 -16.89 -14.33 13.15
C ILE A 100 -17.71 -13.45 14.10
N THR A 101 -17.42 -12.15 14.14
CA THR A 101 -18.04 -11.23 15.11
C THR A 101 -19.24 -10.47 14.55
N GLY A 102 -19.41 -10.42 13.22
CA GLY A 102 -20.41 -9.61 12.53
C GLY A 102 -20.12 -8.11 12.56
N ILE A 103 -18.97 -7.69 13.09
CA ILE A 103 -18.62 -6.28 13.28
C ILE A 103 -17.91 -5.73 12.03
N LYS A 104 -18.26 -4.50 11.65
CA LYS A 104 -17.55 -3.76 10.59
C LYS A 104 -16.16 -3.34 11.09
N GLU A 105 -15.12 -3.74 10.37
CA GLU A 105 -13.72 -3.44 10.68
C GLU A 105 -12.94 -3.02 9.42
N LEU A 106 -11.78 -2.39 9.59
CA LEU A 106 -10.90 -2.03 8.48
C LEU A 106 -10.29 -3.29 7.84
N THR A 107 -10.16 -3.29 6.52
CA THR A 107 -9.31 -4.24 5.79
C THR A 107 -7.83 -3.93 6.06
N GLY A 108 -6.90 -4.79 5.62
CA GLY A 108 -5.46 -4.47 5.67
C GLY A 108 -5.15 -3.15 4.94
N PHE A 109 -5.68 -3.00 3.72
CA PHE A 109 -5.59 -1.75 2.95
C PHE A 109 -6.26 -0.57 3.67
N GLY A 110 -7.43 -0.80 4.28
CA GLY A 110 -8.11 0.21 5.10
C GLY A 110 -7.26 0.69 6.27
N LYS A 111 -6.58 -0.22 6.97
CA LYS A 111 -5.65 0.13 8.05
C LYS A 111 -4.46 0.96 7.55
N GLU A 112 -3.87 0.59 6.41
CA GLU A 112 -2.76 1.34 5.81
C GLU A 112 -3.18 2.76 5.39
N TYR A 113 -4.32 2.88 4.72
CA TYR A 113 -4.90 4.15 4.31
C TYR A 113 -5.22 5.05 5.52
N GLN A 114 -5.84 4.48 6.55
CA GLN A 114 -6.16 5.21 7.77
C GLN A 114 -4.89 5.66 8.50
N TYR A 115 -3.88 4.78 8.60
CA TYR A 115 -2.61 5.11 9.25
C TYR A 115 -1.91 6.28 8.57
N LEU A 116 -1.80 6.30 7.23
CA LEU A 116 -1.26 7.44 6.52
C LEU A 116 -2.08 8.72 6.78
N SER A 117 -3.40 8.63 6.75
CA SER A 117 -4.30 9.77 6.99
C SER A 117 -4.11 10.37 8.39
N ASP A 118 -3.98 9.51 9.40
CA ASP A 118 -3.74 9.89 10.80
C ASP A 118 -2.34 10.52 10.98
N HIS A 119 -1.38 10.13 10.14
CA HIS A 119 0.00 10.64 10.14
C HIS A 119 0.23 11.75 9.12
N GLY A 120 -0.82 12.52 8.82
CA GLY A 120 -0.67 13.77 8.08
C GLY A 120 -0.66 13.60 6.56
N TYR A 121 -1.12 12.47 6.01
CA TYR A 121 -1.35 12.37 4.57
C TYR A 121 -2.80 12.73 4.19
N THR A 122 -3.01 13.07 2.92
CA THR A 122 -4.33 13.26 2.33
C THR A 122 -4.42 12.57 0.97
N TYR A 123 -5.58 11.99 0.67
CA TYR A 123 -5.84 11.39 -0.64
C TYR A 123 -6.23 12.44 -1.68
N ASP A 124 -5.50 12.46 -2.80
CA ASP A 124 -5.80 13.17 -4.03
C ASP A 124 -6.41 12.16 -5.02
N SER A 125 -7.74 12.14 -5.11
CA SER A 125 -8.48 11.23 -6.00
C SER A 125 -8.23 11.48 -7.48
N SER A 126 -7.85 12.70 -7.86
CA SER A 126 -7.54 13.03 -9.25
C SER A 126 -6.23 12.39 -9.71
N LYS A 127 -5.26 12.24 -8.78
CA LYS A 127 -3.97 11.63 -9.04
C LYS A 127 -3.86 10.19 -8.56
N LYS A 128 -4.85 9.71 -7.80
CA LYS A 128 -4.85 8.42 -7.10
C LYS A 128 -3.61 8.27 -6.20
N GLN A 129 -3.38 9.27 -5.36
CA GLN A 129 -2.19 9.35 -4.51
C GLN A 129 -2.57 9.79 -3.09
N MET A 130 -1.89 9.26 -2.09
CA MET A 130 -1.78 9.91 -0.79
C MET A 130 -0.50 10.75 -0.75
N ILE A 131 -0.64 12.02 -0.37
CA ILE A 131 0.45 12.98 -0.28
C ILE A 131 0.55 13.57 1.13
N PRO A 132 1.75 13.90 1.63
CA PRO A 132 1.91 14.62 2.90
C PRO A 132 1.18 15.97 2.86
N LYS A 133 0.44 16.28 3.93
CA LYS A 133 -0.12 17.61 4.18
C LYS A 133 1.07 18.55 4.47
N LYS A 134 1.18 19.60 3.67
CA LYS A 134 2.16 20.67 3.88
C LYS A 134 1.78 21.55 5.06
#